data_AF-A0A3L6FK90-F1
#
_entry.id   AF-A0A3L6FK90-F1
#
_cell.length_a   1.000
_cell.length_b   1.000
_cell.length_c   1.000
_cell.angle_alpha   90.00
_cell.angle_beta   90.00
_cell.angle_gamma   90.00
#
_symmetry.space_group_name_H-M   'P 1'
#
loop_
_entity.id
_entity.type
_entity.pdbx_description
1 polymer ?
#
loop_
_entity_poly.entity_id
_entity_poly.type
_entity_poly.pdbx_seq_one_letter_code
_entity_poly.pdbx_strand_id
1 'polypeptide(L)'
;MDKHLKTLAPVYVGTKFVKLDAENAPFFVSKLAIKILPCVILFKKGIVVDRLVGIQDLKSKDDFLTRALEHILILKTKGIIDEKKKDDDDDDEESEAKNRRVRSSAAEDSDTD
;
A
#
# COMPACT_ATOMS: atom_id res chain seq x y z
N MET A 1 0.65 -0.81 -5.85
CA MET A 1 -0.48 -1.51 -5.19
C MET A 1 -0.10 -2.16 -3.87
N ASP A 2 0.83 -3.13 -3.87
CA ASP A 2 1.23 -3.85 -2.66
C ASP A 2 1.70 -2.94 -1.53
N LYS A 3 2.45 -1.88 -1.85
CA LYS A 3 2.90 -0.86 -0.88
C LYS A 3 1.71 -0.24 -0.13
N HIS A 4 0.73 0.30 -0.85
CA HIS A 4 -0.45 0.94 -0.24
C HIS A 4 -1.31 -0.04 0.56
N LEU A 5 -1.52 -1.26 0.06
CA LEU A 5 -2.27 -2.28 0.80
C LEU A 5 -1.54 -2.69 2.09
N LYS A 6 -0.20 -2.70 2.07
CA LYS A 6 0.62 -2.97 3.26
C LYS A 6 0.50 -1.85 4.30
N THR A 7 0.44 -0.59 3.88
CA THR A 7 0.21 0.57 4.78
C THR A 7 -1.20 0.57 5.36
N LEU A 8 -2.21 0.15 4.58
CA LEU A 8 -3.61 0.09 5.02
C LEU A 8 -3.93 -1.10 5.93
N ALA A 9 -3.19 -2.21 5.80
CA ALA A 9 -3.39 -3.42 6.60
C ALA A 9 -3.36 -3.19 8.14
N PRO A 10 -2.38 -2.47 8.73
CA PRO A 10 -2.38 -2.18 10.16
C PRO A 10 -3.49 -1.20 10.59
N VAL A 11 -3.87 -0.28 9.71
CA VAL A 11 -4.94 0.69 9.98
C VAL A 11 -6.29 -0.01 10.12
N TYR A 12 -6.56 -0.98 9.23
CA TYR A 12 -7.84 -1.67 9.09
C TYR A 12 -7.80 -3.12 9.56
N VAL A 13 -7.60 -3.32 10.86
CA VAL A 13 -7.51 -4.65 11.51
C VAL A 13 -8.78 -5.52 11.30
N GLY A 14 -9.94 -4.90 11.06
CA GLY A 14 -11.19 -5.60 10.75
C GLY A 14 -11.26 -6.21 9.35
N THR A 15 -10.37 -5.82 8.44
CA THR A 15 -10.35 -6.27 7.05
C THR A 15 -9.11 -7.12 6.77
N LYS A 16 -9.32 -8.28 6.14
CA LYS A 16 -8.21 -9.18 5.77
C LYS A 16 -7.67 -8.79 4.39
N PHE A 17 -6.42 -8.35 4.35
CA PHE A 17 -5.68 -8.14 3.12
C PHE A 17 -4.90 -9.40 2.76
N VAL A 18 -5.08 -9.90 1.55
CA VAL A 18 -4.43 -11.13 1.06
C VAL A 18 -3.76 -10.83 -0.26
N LYS A 19 -2.47 -11.18 -0.35
CA LYS A 19 -1.73 -11.19 -1.63
C LYS A 19 -1.82 -12.58 -2.24
N LEU A 20 -2.05 -12.64 -3.54
CA LEU A 20 -2.08 -13.87 -4.30
C LEU A 20 -1.29 -13.67 -5.58
N ASP A 21 -0.33 -14.54 -5.84
CA ASP A 21 0.41 -14.53 -7.11
C ASP A 21 -0.44 -15.24 -8.18
N ALA A 22 -0.75 -14.52 -9.26
CA ALA A 22 -1.64 -15.02 -10.31
C ALA A 22 -1.10 -16.29 -10.99
N GLU A 23 0.23 -16.42 -11.12
CA GLU A 23 0.88 -17.57 -11.72
C GLU A 23 0.75 -18.84 -10.87
N ASN A 24 0.81 -18.70 -9.54
CA ASN A 24 0.70 -19.81 -8.60
C ASN A 24 -0.76 -20.22 -8.33
N ALA A 25 -1.73 -19.40 -8.77
CA ALA A 25 -3.14 -19.56 -8.41
C ALA A 25 -4.09 -19.52 -9.64
N PRO A 26 -3.88 -20.40 -10.63
CA PRO A 26 -4.65 -20.39 -11.88
C PRO A 26 -6.15 -20.59 -11.65
N PHE A 27 -6.54 -21.36 -10.61
CA PHE A 27 -7.94 -21.55 -10.25
C PHE A 27 -8.67 -20.22 -9.98
N PHE A 28 -8.05 -19.32 -9.22
CA PHE A 28 -8.64 -18.02 -8.90
C PHE A 28 -8.64 -17.08 -10.10
N VAL A 29 -7.58 -17.11 -10.91
CA VAL A 29 -7.50 -16.34 -12.15
C VAL A 29 -8.64 -16.71 -13.10
N SER A 30 -8.88 -18.01 -13.32
CA SER A 30 -9.97 -18.48 -14.17
C SER A 30 -11.35 -18.23 -13.54
N LYS A 31 -11.53 -18.55 -12.26
CA LYS A 31 -12.83 -18.43 -11.58
C LYS A 31 -13.29 -16.98 -11.44
N LEU A 32 -12.36 -16.08 -11.15
CA LEU A 32 -12.63 -14.65 -11.04
C LEU A 32 -12.47 -13.95 -12.40
N ALA A 33 -12.04 -14.64 -13.46
CA ALA A 33 -11.77 -14.06 -14.78
C ALA A 33 -10.85 -12.83 -14.70
N ILE A 34 -9.68 -12.98 -14.07
CA ILE A 34 -8.66 -11.93 -14.00
C ILE A 34 -7.92 -11.89 -15.34
N LYS A 35 -7.97 -10.75 -16.04
CA LYS A 35 -7.33 -10.56 -17.35
C LYS A 35 -6.14 -9.60 -17.32
N ILE A 36 -6.15 -8.67 -16.38
CA ILE A 36 -5.21 -7.55 -16.31
C ILE A 36 -4.74 -7.42 -14.87
N LEU A 37 -3.43 -7.23 -14.68
CA LEU A 37 -2.82 -6.88 -13.40
C LEU A 37 -2.47 -5.39 -13.41
N PRO A 38 -2.53 -4.70 -12.26
CA PRO A 38 -2.98 -5.16 -10.95
C PRO A 38 -4.52 -5.33 -10.86
N CYS A 39 -4.98 -6.32 -10.09
CA CYS A 39 -6.41 -6.56 -9.84
C CYS A 39 -6.68 -6.71 -8.34
N VAL A 40 -7.57 -5.88 -7.79
CA VAL A 40 -8.04 -5.95 -6.40
C VAL A 40 -9.48 -6.42 -6.40
N ILE A 41 -9.80 -7.40 -5.55
CA ILE A 41 -11.14 -7.99 -5.46
C ILE A 41 -11.60 -7.91 -4.03
N LEU A 42 -12.82 -7.40 -3.84
CA LEU A 42 -13.39 -7.11 -2.54
C LEU A 42 -14.42 -8.18 -2.20
N PHE A 43 -14.24 -8.83 -1.06
CA PHE A 43 -15.12 -9.89 -0.59
C PHE A 43 -15.86 -9.47 0.68
N LYS A 44 -17.17 -9.72 0.75
CA LYS A 44 -18.00 -9.57 1.96
C LYS A 44 -18.77 -10.84 2.18
N LYS A 45 -18.61 -11.45 3.36
CA LYS A 45 -19.30 -12.71 3.74
C LYS A 45 -19.16 -13.82 2.67
N GLY A 46 -18.00 -13.92 2.02
CA GLY A 46 -17.71 -14.93 0.99
C GLY A 46 -18.22 -14.60 -0.42
N ILE A 47 -18.88 -13.45 -0.61
CA ILE A 47 -19.38 -12.99 -1.92
C ILE A 47 -18.50 -11.86 -2.43
N VAL A 48 -18.20 -11.86 -3.74
CA VAL A 48 -17.52 -10.75 -4.41
C VAL A 48 -18.45 -9.56 -4.44
N VAL A 49 -18.08 -8.47 -3.78
CA VAL A 49 -18.85 -7.22 -3.78
C VAL A 49 -18.50 -6.39 -4.98
N ASP A 50 -17.20 -6.18 -5.18
CA ASP A 50 -16.71 -5.33 -6.25
C ASP A 50 -15.27 -5.74 -6.61
N ARG A 51 -14.81 -5.22 -7.73
CA ARG A 51 -13.50 -5.46 -8.28
C ARG A 51 -12.95 -4.13 -8.79
N LEU A 52 -11.63 -4.01 -8.73
CA LEU A 52 -10.89 -2.88 -9.24
C LEU A 52 -9.81 -3.44 -10.16
N VAL A 53 -9.92 -3.15 -11.46
CA VAL A 53 -9.05 -3.73 -12.48
C VAL A 53 -8.23 -2.66 -13.15
N GLY A 54 -6.91 -2.81 -13.05
CA GLY A 54 -5.96 -2.04 -13.84
C GLY A 54 -5.85 -0.57 -13.43
N ILE A 55 -4.99 0.10 -14.18
CA ILE A 55 -4.58 1.50 -14.03
C ILE A 55 -5.65 2.46 -14.59
N GLN A 56 -6.77 1.94 -15.12
CA GLN A 56 -7.88 2.74 -15.65
C GLN A 56 -8.80 3.21 -14.52
N ASP A 57 -9.06 2.33 -13.55
CA ASP A 57 -9.87 2.65 -12.37
C ASP A 57 -9.07 3.53 -11.39
N LEU A 58 -7.74 3.39 -11.37
CA LEU A 58 -6.84 4.31 -10.69
C LEU A 58 -6.42 5.40 -11.65
N LYS A 59 -7.15 6.51 -11.65
CA LYS A 59 -6.99 7.68 -12.54
C LYS A 59 -5.61 8.37 -12.51
N SER A 60 -4.60 7.78 -11.87
CA SER A 60 -3.28 8.36 -11.64
C SER A 60 -2.22 7.26 -11.76
N LYS A 61 -1.23 7.49 -12.64
CA LYS A 61 -0.02 6.68 -12.80
C LYS A 61 0.63 6.42 -11.44
N ASP A 62 0.95 5.14 -11.16
CA ASP A 62 1.76 4.48 -10.11
C ASP A 62 1.98 5.13 -8.72
N ASP A 63 1.97 6.45 -8.58
CA ASP A 63 2.09 7.23 -7.35
C ASP A 63 0.71 7.75 -6.89
N PHE A 64 -0.25 6.85 -6.72
CA PHE A 64 -1.53 7.24 -6.12
C PHE A 64 -1.37 7.39 -4.60
N LEU A 65 -1.95 8.45 -4.03
CA LEU A 65 -1.99 8.61 -2.58
C LEU A 65 -2.74 7.44 -1.95
N THR A 66 -2.18 6.87 -0.88
CA THR A 66 -2.82 5.79 -0.09
C THR A 66 -4.24 6.17 0.32
N ARG A 67 -4.47 7.46 0.63
CA ARG A 67 -5.79 8.04 0.95
C ARG A 67 -6.80 7.96 -0.20
N ALA A 68 -6.35 8.08 -1.45
CA ALA A 68 -7.25 7.95 -2.61
C ALA A 68 -7.73 6.51 -2.78
N LEU A 69 -6.81 5.54 -2.62
CA LEU A 69 -7.18 4.12 -2.64
C LEU A 69 -8.12 3.79 -1.48
N GLU A 70 -7.81 4.27 -0.28
CA GLU A 70 -8.65 4.13 0.91
C GLU A 70 -10.07 4.66 0.66
N HIS A 71 -10.22 5.87 0.13
CA HIS A 71 -11.52 6.46 -0.16
C HIS A 71 -12.30 5.63 -1.20
N ILE A 72 -11.63 5.12 -2.24
CA ILE A 72 -12.25 4.22 -3.21
C ILE A 72 -12.69 2.90 -2.55
N LEU A 73 -11.86 2.32 -1.69
CA LEU A 73 -12.19 1.11 -0.96
C LEU A 73 -13.39 1.35 -0.03
N ILE A 74 -13.43 2.44 0.74
CA ILE A 74 -14.54 2.80 1.63
C ILE A 74 -15.83 2.99 0.82
N LEU A 75 -15.78 3.74 -0.29
CA LEU A 75 -16.93 3.96 -1.16
C LEU A 75 -17.46 2.67 -1.78
N LYS A 76 -16.57 1.80 -2.28
CA LYS A 76 -16.93 0.50 -2.88
C LYS A 76 -17.35 -0.53 -1.84
N THR A 77 -16.87 -0.39 -0.61
CA THR A 77 -17.15 -1.29 0.52
C THR A 77 -18.02 -0.69 1.59
N LYS A 78 -19.03 0.10 1.23
CA LYS A 78 -20.01 0.64 2.20
C LYS A 78 -20.42 -0.43 3.23
N GLY A 79 -19.96 -0.25 4.48
CA GLY A 79 -20.15 -1.16 5.60
C GLY A 79 -19.25 -2.41 5.68
N ILE A 80 -18.02 -2.37 5.17
CA ILE A 80 -16.92 -3.34 5.48
C ILE A 80 -15.76 -2.60 6.15
N ILE A 81 -15.45 -1.41 5.67
CA ILE A 81 -14.42 -0.53 6.22
C ILE A 81 -15.14 0.73 6.71
N ASP A 82 -15.11 0.99 8.01
CA ASP A 82 -15.61 2.24 8.60
C ASP A 82 -14.47 3.28 8.57
N GLU A 83 -14.80 4.52 8.20
CA GLU A 83 -13.84 5.64 8.24
C GLU A 83 -13.25 5.78 9.64
N LYS A 84 -11.94 5.52 9.78
CA LYS A 84 -11.24 5.97 10.97
C LYS A 84 -11.10 7.49 10.90
N LYS A 85 -11.45 8.17 12.00
CA LYS A 85 -11.06 9.57 12.19
C LYS A 85 -9.53 9.63 12.17
N LYS A 86 -9.02 10.58 11.37
CA LYS A 86 -7.61 10.96 11.28
C LYS A 86 -6.90 10.90 12.63
N ASP A 87 -5.90 10.05 12.71
CA ASP A 87 -4.70 10.30 13.52
C ASP A 87 -3.56 10.37 12.49
N ASP A 88 -2.96 11.55 12.38
CA ASP A 88 -1.96 11.93 11.38
C ASP A 88 -0.59 11.28 11.70
N ASP A 89 -0.27 10.12 11.09
CA ASP A 89 1.09 9.55 11.08
C ASP A 89 1.44 9.03 9.67
N ASP A 90 1.35 9.90 8.65
CA ASP A 90 2.00 9.68 7.35
C ASP A 90 3.46 10.19 7.46
N ASP A 91 4.35 9.40 8.08
CA ASP A 91 5.80 9.53 7.89
C ASP A 91 6.17 8.99 6.49
N ASP A 92 5.84 9.76 5.45
CA ASP A 92 6.45 9.66 4.13
C ASP A 92 7.88 10.26 4.19
N GLU A 93 8.77 9.66 5.00
CA GLU A 93 10.21 9.94 4.98
C GLU A 93 10.87 9.08 3.89
N GLU A 94 10.81 9.57 2.65
CA GLU A 94 11.84 9.28 1.65
C GLU A 94 13.13 10.00 2.07
N SER A 95 13.98 9.32 2.84
CA SER A 95 15.37 9.75 3.08
C SER A 95 16.37 8.66 2.68
N GLU A 96 16.53 8.49 1.36
CA GLU A 96 17.79 8.01 0.80
C GLU A 96 18.92 8.98 1.22
N ALA A 97 20.03 8.41 1.69
CA ALA A 97 21.29 9.07 2.08
C ALA A 97 21.36 9.77 3.45
N LYS A 98 21.52 9.00 4.53
CA LYS A 98 22.47 9.29 5.62
C LYS A 98 22.67 8.08 6.53
N ASN A 99 23.63 7.23 6.17
CA ASN A 99 24.56 6.58 7.11
C ASN A 99 25.55 5.68 6.35
N ARG A 100 26.34 6.28 5.46
CA ARG A 100 27.67 5.72 5.16
C ARG A 100 28.53 5.94 6.38
N ARG A 101 28.60 4.91 7.20
CA ARG A 101 29.58 4.69 8.25
C ARG A 101 30.98 4.89 7.67
N VAL A 102 31.61 6.04 7.95
CA VAL A 102 33.04 6.24 7.73
C VAL A 102 33.64 6.68 9.05
N ARG A 103 34.31 5.72 9.71
CA ARG A 103 35.28 6.01 10.76
C ARG A 103 36.47 6.71 10.09
N SER A 104 36.80 7.91 10.52
CA SER A 104 38.18 8.41 10.43
C SER A 104 38.41 9.44 11.52
N SER A 105 39.20 9.01 12.49
CA SER A 105 39.85 9.81 13.53
C SER A 105 40.88 10.77 12.93
N ALA A 106 40.82 12.04 13.30
CA ALA A 106 42.00 12.91 13.45
C ALA A 106 41.56 14.14 14.28
N ALA A 107 42.12 14.27 15.48
CA ALA A 107 42.10 15.50 16.24
C ALA A 107 43.23 16.38 15.71
N GLU A 108 42.94 17.62 15.34
CA GLU A 108 43.96 18.65 15.17
C GLU A 108 43.49 19.88 15.94
N ASP A 109 43.96 19.92 17.20
CA ASP A 109 44.05 21.09 18.03
C ASP A 109 45.33 21.83 17.60
N SER A 110 45.19 22.99 16.97
CA SER A 110 46.33 23.81 16.55
C SER A 110 46.13 25.23 17.09
N ASP A 111 46.45 25.39 18.36
CA ASP A 111 46.62 26.69 19.00
C ASP A 111 47.87 27.40 18.44
N THR A 112 47.75 28.72 18.35
CA THR A 112 48.69 29.65 17.75
C THR A 112 49.51 30.34 18.85
N ASP A 113 50.84 30.11 18.89
CA ASP A 113 51.91 31.06 19.28
C ASP A 113 53.29 30.47 18.91
#